data_AF-A0A2P9ELE4-F1
#
_entry.id   AF-A0A2P9ELE4-F1
#
_cell.length_a   1.000
_cell.length_b   1.000
_cell.length_c   1.000
_cell.angle_alpha   90.00
_cell.angle_beta   90.00
_cell.angle_gamma   90.00
#
_symmetry.space_group_name_H-M   'P 1'
#
loop_
_entity.id
_entity.type
_entity.pdbx_description
1 polymer ?
#
loop_
_entity_poly.entity_id
_entity_poly.type
_entity_poly.pdbx_seq_one_letter_code
_entity_poly.pdbx_strand_id
1 'polypeptide(L)'
;MDKEEIKAAEELKAIFLTYNGLNRPAMIKGMPIIPFILCLLALMVSFFVGILTIDFYGLIIPSIIIGVMIAIKQMCADDPNAMSARALKFKGLCLKGFRSNNVLKVE
;
A
#
# COMPACT_ATOMS: atom_id res chain seq x y z
N MET A 1 -4.11 -2.30 -42.07
CA MET A 1 -4.49 -1.45 -40.94
C MET A 1 -4.31 -0.03 -41.41
N ASP A 2 -5.43 0.68 -41.56
CA ASP A 2 -5.42 2.03 -42.13
C ASP A 2 -4.71 2.99 -41.18
N LYS A 3 -4.05 4.03 -41.73
CA LYS A 3 -3.28 4.98 -40.90
C LYS A 3 -4.14 5.68 -39.85
N GLU A 4 -5.44 5.84 -40.13
CA GLU A 4 -6.40 6.41 -39.18
C GLU A 4 -6.70 5.47 -38.00
N GLU A 5 -6.81 4.16 -38.23
CA GLU A 5 -7.04 3.19 -37.16
C GLU A 5 -5.86 3.11 -36.19
N ILE A 6 -4.63 3.23 -36.70
CA ILE A 6 -3.40 3.26 -35.89
C ILE A 6 -3.41 4.49 -34.97
N LYS A 7 -3.81 5.64 -35.52
CA LYS A 7 -3.85 6.92 -34.79
C LYS A 7 -4.93 6.92 -33.72
N ALA A 8 -6.13 6.40 -34.04
CA ALA A 8 -7.22 6.24 -33.07
C ALA A 8 -6.84 5.27 -31.94
N ALA A 9 -6.16 4.16 -32.25
CA ALA A 9 -5.68 3.22 -31.24
C ALA A 9 -4.62 3.83 -30.31
N GLU A 10 -3.75 4.70 -30.84
CA GLU A 10 -2.73 5.39 -30.06
C GLU A 10 -3.34 6.43 -29.10
N GLU A 11 -4.29 7.24 -29.57
CA GLU A 11 -5.02 8.19 -28.71
C GLU A 11 -5.80 7.47 -27.61
N LEU A 12 -6.49 6.39 -27.97
CA LEU A 12 -7.21 5.55 -27.02
C LEU A 12 -6.26 4.99 -25.96
N LYS A 13 -5.11 4.45 -26.37
CA LYS A 13 -4.07 3.96 -25.45
C LYS A 13 -3.56 5.07 -24.52
N ALA A 14 -3.35 6.28 -25.01
CA ALA A 14 -2.90 7.42 -24.21
C ALA A 14 -3.95 7.84 -23.16
N ILE A 15 -5.23 7.84 -23.53
CA ILE A 15 -6.35 8.12 -22.63
C ILE A 15 -6.39 7.05 -21.52
N PHE A 16 -6.37 5.76 -21.87
CA PHE A 16 -6.42 4.67 -20.89
C PHE A 16 -5.18 4.61 -19.99
N LEU A 17 -4.00 4.99 -20.50
CA LEU A 17 -2.78 5.06 -19.70
C LEU A 17 -2.88 6.13 -18.60
N THR A 18 -3.45 7.30 -18.93
CA THR A 18 -3.64 8.41 -17.99
C THR A 18 -4.56 8.03 -16.83
N TYR A 19 -5.67 7.34 -17.12
CA TYR A 19 -6.60 6.85 -16.09
C TYR A 19 -5.95 5.83 -15.14
N ASN A 20 -5.09 4.94 -15.67
CA ASN A 20 -4.39 3.96 -14.85
C ASN A 20 -3.32 4.59 -13.94
N GLY A 21 -2.74 5.72 -14.36
CA GLY A 21 -1.81 6.51 -13.55
C GLY A 21 -2.45 7.09 -12.29
N LEU A 22 -3.71 7.55 -12.37
CA LEU A 22 -4.46 8.07 -11.22
C LEU A 22 -4.79 7.00 -10.17
N ASN A 23 -4.89 5.74 -10.58
CA ASN A 23 -5.20 4.62 -9.70
C ASN A 23 -3.98 4.12 -8.90
N ARG A 24 -2.76 4.57 -9.24
CA ARG A 24 -1.56 4.20 -8.48
C ARG A 24 -1.45 5.04 -7.21
N PRO A 25 -1.17 4.42 -6.05
CA PRO A 25 -0.94 5.18 -4.83
C PRO A 25 0.30 6.04 -5.00
N ALA A 26 0.25 7.26 -4.46
CA ALA A 26 1.40 8.13 -4.41
C ALA A 26 2.50 7.50 -3.53
N MET A 27 3.73 7.43 -4.05
CA MET A 27 4.88 6.81 -3.38
C MET A 27 6.04 7.81 -3.21
N ILE A 28 6.75 7.72 -2.08
CA ILE A 28 8.01 8.42 -1.80
C ILE A 28 9.09 7.36 -1.59
N LYS A 29 10.18 7.43 -2.37
CA LYS A 29 11.33 6.50 -2.27
C LYS A 29 10.93 5.00 -2.25
N GLY A 30 9.90 4.63 -3.00
CA GLY A 30 9.39 3.26 -3.09
C GLY A 30 8.44 2.83 -1.96
N MET A 31 7.98 3.76 -1.12
CA MET A 31 6.99 3.51 -0.08
C MET A 31 5.73 4.35 -0.33
N PRO A 32 4.51 3.82 -0.16
CA PRO A 32 3.29 4.62 -0.27
C PRO A 32 3.27 5.73 0.80
N ILE A 33 2.79 6.93 0.44
CA ILE A 33 2.90 8.13 1.30
C ILE A 33 2.17 7.96 2.64
N ILE A 34 0.95 7.43 2.63
CA ILE A 34 0.12 7.27 3.83
C ILE A 34 0.81 6.39 4.89
N PRO A 35 1.20 5.13 4.61
CA PRO A 35 1.89 4.30 5.58
C PRO A 35 3.26 4.86 5.97
N PHE A 36 3.96 5.55 5.06
CA PHE A 36 5.22 6.22 5.38
C PHE A 36 5.02 7.27 6.48
N ILE A 37 4.05 8.18 6.31
CA ILE A 37 3.76 9.23 7.30
C ILE A 37 3.34 8.62 8.64
N LEU A 38 2.46 7.62 8.63
CA LEU A 38 2.02 6.94 9.85
C LEU A 38 3.17 6.27 10.60
N CYS A 39 4.06 5.56 9.89
CA CYS A 39 5.23 4.95 10.50
C CYS A 39 6.18 6.00 11.06
N LEU A 40 6.37 7.13 10.36
CA LEU A 40 7.26 8.21 10.78
C LEU A 40 6.74 8.89 12.05
N LEU A 41 5.44 9.17 12.13
CA LEU A 41 4.80 9.68 13.34
C LEU A 41 4.92 8.69 14.51
N ALA A 42 4.62 7.41 14.26
CA ALA A 42 4.75 6.36 15.28
C ALA A 42 6.19 6.21 15.77
N LEU A 43 7.17 6.31 14.86
CA LEU A 43 8.60 6.25 15.19
C LEU A 43 8.99 7.42 16.10
N MET A 44 8.60 8.66 15.75
CA MET A 44 8.88 9.82 16.60
C MET A 44 8.27 9.66 17.99
N VAL A 45 6.97 9.36 18.07
CA VAL A 45 6.28 9.22 19.37
C VAL A 45 6.88 8.09 20.20
N SER A 46 7.07 6.90 19.62
CA SER A 46 7.65 5.76 20.34
C SER A 46 9.09 5.98 20.77
N PHE A 47 9.88 6.72 19.99
CA PHE A 47 11.26 7.05 20.34
C PHE A 47 11.31 7.97 21.57
N PHE A 48 10.56 9.08 21.56
CA PHE A 48 10.54 10.01 22.69
C PHE A 48 9.90 9.37 23.93
N VAL A 49 8.74 8.75 23.79
CA VAL A 49 8.05 8.11 24.93
C VAL A 49 8.88 6.95 25.48
N GLY A 50 9.46 6.12 24.60
CA GLY A 50 10.26 4.97 25.00
C GLY A 50 11.50 5.38 25.78
N ILE A 51 12.28 6.34 25.26
CA ILE A 51 13.50 6.80 25.93
C ILE A 51 13.18 7.49 27.26
N LEU A 52 12.13 8.30 27.32
CA LEU A 52 11.78 9.02 28.55
C LEU A 52 11.22 8.10 29.65
N THR A 53 10.77 6.89 29.32
CA THR A 53 10.12 5.98 30.29
C THR A 53 10.98 4.77 30.67
N ILE A 54 11.77 4.24 29.74
CA ILE A 54 12.54 2.99 29.93
C ILE A 54 13.98 3.12 29.40
N ASP A 55 14.47 4.36 29.26
CA ASP A 55 15.82 4.69 28.80
C ASP A 55 16.19 3.95 27.51
N PHE A 56 17.30 3.21 27.52
CA PHE A 56 17.83 2.51 26.35
C PHE A 56 16.89 1.43 25.81
N TYR A 57 16.14 0.73 26.68
CA TYR A 57 15.19 -0.29 26.26
C TYR A 57 13.99 0.29 25.49
N GLY A 58 13.76 1.61 25.60
CA GLY A 58 12.80 2.35 24.79
C GLY A 58 13.06 2.28 23.28
N LEU A 59 14.27 1.91 22.84
CA LEU A 59 14.64 1.80 21.42
C LEU A 59 14.10 0.54 20.72
N ILE A 60 13.58 -0.42 21.47
CA ILE A 60 13.04 -1.68 20.91
C ILE A 60 11.88 -1.39 19.96
N ILE A 61 10.92 -0.54 20.38
CA ILE A 61 9.73 -0.23 19.57
C ILE A 61 10.09 0.55 18.29
N PRO A 62 10.90 1.64 18.34
CA PRO A 62 11.40 2.31 17.13
C PRO A 62 12.12 1.37 16.15
N SER A 63 12.93 0.43 16.66
CA SER A 63 13.63 -0.55 15.83
C SER A 63 12.66 -1.45 15.04
N ILE A 64 11.60 -1.93 15.69
CA ILE A 64 10.55 -2.72 15.03
C ILE A 64 9.85 -1.89 13.94
N ILE A 65 9.53 -0.63 14.22
CA ILE A 65 8.89 0.27 13.24
C ILE A 65 9.77 0.47 12.01
N ILE A 66 11.09 0.66 12.19
CA ILE A 66 12.04 0.74 11.07
C ILE A 66 12.05 -0.57 10.27
N GLY A 67 12.03 -1.73 10.94
CA GLY A 67 11.91 -3.03 10.27
C GLY A 67 10.65 -3.13 9.40
N VAL A 68 9.50 -2.67 9.92
CA VAL A 68 8.23 -2.62 9.17
C VAL A 68 8.34 -1.70 7.96
N MET A 69 8.96 -0.52 8.11
CA MET A 69 9.19 0.40 7.00
C MET A 69 10.02 -0.23 5.87
N ILE A 70 11.06 -0.98 6.22
CA ILE A 70 11.88 -1.72 5.23
C ILE A 70 11.06 -2.81 4.56
N ALA A 71 10.28 -3.58 5.33
CA ALA A 71 9.43 -4.64 4.78
C ALA A 71 8.39 -4.08 3.80
N ILE A 72 7.74 -2.95 4.13
CA ILE A 72 6.81 -2.28 3.23
C ILE A 72 7.52 -1.84 1.94
N LYS A 73 8.71 -1.25 2.06
CA LYS A 73 9.49 -0.83 0.89
C LYS A 73 9.81 -2.01 -0.04
N GLN A 74 10.17 -3.16 0.53
CA GLN A 74 10.41 -4.37 -0.25
C GLN A 74 9.14 -4.88 -0.93
N MET A 75 7.99 -4.87 -0.24
CA MET A 75 6.72 -5.30 -0.83
C MET A 75 6.28 -4.43 -2.02
N CYS A 76 6.60 -3.13 -1.98
CA CYS A 76 6.25 -2.17 -3.02
C CYS A 76 7.34 -2.02 -4.10
N ALA A 77 8.42 -2.79 -4.06
CA ALA A 77 9.49 -2.73 -5.05
C ALA A 77 9.05 -3.24 -6.43
N ASP A 78 8.27 -4.32 -6.46
CA ASP A 78 7.83 -4.98 -7.70
C ASP A 78 6.50 -4.39 -8.23
N ASP A 79 5.59 -3.99 -7.35
CA ASP A 79 4.29 -3.42 -7.71
C ASP A 79 3.84 -2.31 -6.73
N PRO A 80 3.59 -1.07 -7.19
CA PRO A 80 3.04 -0.01 -6.35
C PRO A 80 1.68 -0.35 -5.72
N ASN A 81 0.90 -1.23 -6.37
CA ASN A 81 -0.43 -1.64 -5.90
C ASN A 81 -0.40 -2.86 -4.98
N ALA A 82 0.77 -3.42 -4.66
CA ALA A 82 0.90 -4.61 -3.83
C ALA A 82 0.21 -4.44 -2.45
N MET A 83 0.27 -3.24 -1.87
CA MET A 83 -0.33 -2.98 -0.57
C MET A 83 -1.87 -2.98 -0.61
N SER A 84 -2.49 -2.36 -1.63
CA SER A 84 -3.94 -2.35 -1.77
C SER A 84 -4.48 -3.75 -2.07
N ALA A 85 -3.77 -4.52 -2.90
CA ALA A 85 -4.09 -5.91 -3.18
C ALA A 85 -4.04 -6.79 -1.92
N ARG A 86 -3.00 -6.63 -1.08
CA ARG A 86 -2.89 -7.34 0.21
C ARG A 86 -4.00 -6.93 1.18
N ALA A 87 -4.34 -5.64 1.25
CA ALA A 87 -5.45 -5.16 2.08
C ALA A 87 -6.79 -5.76 1.65
N LEU A 88 -7.05 -5.88 0.34
CA LEU A 88 -8.25 -6.52 -0.19
C LEU A 88 -8.28 -8.02 0.13
N LYS A 89 -7.16 -8.73 -0.05
CA LYS A 89 -7.05 -10.15 0.35
C LYS A 89 -7.32 -10.34 1.84
N PHE A 90 -6.77 -9.45 2.69
CA PHE A 90 -7.01 -9.47 4.13
C PHE A 90 -8.49 -9.22 4.46
N LYS A 91 -9.11 -8.19 3.87
CA LYS A 91 -10.56 -7.93 4.02
C LYS A 91 -11.39 -9.14 3.58
N GLY A 92 -11.04 -9.77 2.46
CA GLY A 92 -11.68 -10.99 1.98
C GLY A 92 -11.53 -12.17 2.95
N LEU A 93 -10.35 -12.33 3.56
CA LEU A 93 -10.10 -13.34 4.57
C LEU A 93 -10.93 -13.10 5.84
N CYS A 94 -10.98 -11.86 6.34
CA CYS A 94 -11.80 -11.48 7.48
C CYS A 94 -13.29 -11.72 7.21
N LEU A 95 -13.77 -11.37 6.01
CA LEU A 95 -15.15 -11.63 5.60
C LEU A 95 -15.43 -13.14 5.49
N LYS A 96 -14.50 -13.95 4.98
CA LYS A 96 -14.64 -15.41 4.94
C LYS A 96 -14.68 -16.01 6.35
N GLY A 97 -13.89 -15.49 7.28
CA GLY A 97 -13.88 -15.93 8.68
C GLY A 97 -15.14 -15.55 9.46
N PHE A 98 -15.72 -14.36 9.20
CA PHE A 98 -16.93 -13.89 9.87
C PHE A 98 -18.24 -14.34 9.20
N ARG A 99 -18.24 -14.65 7.90
CA ARG A 99 -19.46 -14.99 7.15
C ARG A 99 -19.73 -16.49 7.18
N SER A 100 -20.40 -16.93 8.23
CA SER A 100 -21.15 -18.19 8.25
C SER A 100 -22.32 -18.09 7.24
N ASN A 101 -22.22 -18.82 6.14
CA ASN A 101 -23.35 -19.30 5.33
C ASN A 101 -24.33 -18.30 4.69
N ASN A 102 -23.89 -17.28 3.95
CA ASN A 102 -24.76 -16.69 2.92
C ASN A 102 -23.97 -16.42 1.62
N VAL A 103 -24.19 -17.31 0.67
CA VAL A 103 -23.71 -17.23 -0.71
C VAL A 103 -24.49 -16.11 -1.40
N LEU A 104 -23.79 -15.08 -1.89
CA LEU A 104 -24.39 -14.17 -2.85
C LEU A 104 -24.54 -14.96 -4.15
N LYS A 105 -25.72 -15.55 -4.37
CA LYS A 105 -26.15 -15.93 -5.71
C LYS A 105 -26.28 -14.63 -6.49
N VAL A 106 -25.35 -14.43 -7.42
CA VAL A 106 -25.53 -13.48 -8.50
C VAL A 106 -26.36 -14.24 -9.53
N GLU A 107 -27.66 -13.96 -9.57
CA GLU A 107 -28.51 -14.27 -10.73
C GLU A 107 -28.24 -13.25 -11.84
#